data_AF-A0A7L2G3N0-F1
#
_entry.id   AF-A0A7L2G3N0-F1
#
_cell.length_a   1.000
_cell.length_b   1.000
_cell.length_c   1.000
_cell.angle_alpha   90.00
_cell.angle_beta   90.00
_cell.angle_gamma   90.00
#
_symmetry.space_group_name_H-M   'P 1'
#
loop_
_entity.id
_entity.type
_entity.pdbx_description
1 polymer ?
#
loop_
_entity_poly.entity_id
_entity_poly.type
_entity_poly.pdbx_seq_one_letter_code
_entity_poly.pdbx_strand_id
1 'polypeptide(L)'
;MSLSARPQRRVLVAKINRSQSFAGVNSTADRPFRNLSPFTPTVSRKTGSRVSRMFSMSHKSPPPKVPQPNRLDEVYEALKKGLTAYLEVHQLELEKLSTQIRESKRNSRLGFLYDLDKQVKSIERFLRRLEFHASKIDELYEAYCIQRRLRDGAHNMVKAYSTGSPGSREARESLAEASKGYKEYTENMCLLENELESQLGEFHVRMKGLAGFARLCAGDQYEIFMKYGRQRWKLRGRIEVNSKQVWDSEEMVFLPLVTEFLSIKVTELKSLANHVVVGNVSCETKDLFAALPQVVAVDINDLGTLKLSLEVTWNPFDKDDQPSAASTVNKASTVNKRFSTYNQSPPDTPSLREQAFYV
;
A
#
# COMPACT_ATOMS: atom_id res chain seq x y z
N MET A 1 -28.09 -48.09 22.32
CA MET A 1 -27.07 -48.87 23.04
C MET A 1 -25.75 -48.12 22.90
N SER A 2 -25.00 -47.67 23.91
CA SER A 2 -25.08 -47.72 25.38
C SER A 2 -24.27 -46.52 25.91
N LEU A 3 -24.79 -45.89 26.95
CA LEU A 3 -24.26 -44.73 27.67
C LEU A 3 -23.12 -45.12 28.62
N SER A 4 -22.22 -44.19 28.92
CA SER A 4 -21.49 -44.16 30.20
C SER A 4 -21.02 -42.74 30.53
N ALA A 5 -21.51 -42.23 31.65
CA ALA A 5 -21.15 -40.98 32.30
C ALA A 5 -20.89 -41.27 33.78
N ARG A 6 -19.90 -40.62 34.41
CA ARG A 6 -19.99 -39.85 35.69
C ARG A 6 -18.61 -39.56 36.33
N PRO A 7 -18.53 -38.59 37.29
CA PRO A 7 -17.44 -37.62 37.44
C PRO A 7 -16.71 -37.66 38.80
N GLN A 8 -15.69 -36.81 38.98
CA GLN A 8 -15.23 -36.35 40.31
C GLN A 8 -14.76 -34.87 40.29
N ARG A 9 -14.96 -34.20 41.43
CA ARG A 9 -14.94 -32.74 41.69
C ARG A 9 -13.59 -32.22 42.24
N ARG A 10 -13.25 -30.99 41.82
CA ARG A 10 -12.64 -29.81 42.52
C ARG A 10 -11.54 -29.97 43.57
N VAL A 11 -10.49 -29.13 43.46
CA VAL A 11 -10.20 -27.99 44.38
C VAL A 11 -9.55 -26.83 43.60
N LEU A 12 -9.97 -25.60 43.91
CA LEU A 12 -9.48 -24.30 43.41
C LEU A 12 -8.37 -23.77 44.33
N VAL A 13 -7.28 -23.22 43.78
CA VAL A 13 -6.47 -22.21 44.47
C VAL A 13 -6.02 -21.15 43.46
N ALA A 14 -6.59 -19.95 43.60
CA ALA A 14 -6.16 -18.75 42.89
C ALA A 14 -4.95 -18.13 43.62
N LYS A 15 -3.92 -17.71 42.88
CA LYS A 15 -2.86 -16.83 43.39
C LYS A 15 -3.00 -15.46 42.75
N ILE A 16 -3.49 -14.54 43.57
CA ILE A 16 -3.45 -13.08 43.38
C ILE A 16 -2.07 -12.63 43.87
N ASN A 17 -1.32 -11.88 43.06
CA ASN A 17 -0.15 -11.15 43.56
C ASN A 17 -0.36 -9.65 43.36
N ARG A 18 -0.42 -8.95 44.49
CA ARG A 18 -0.59 -7.49 44.61
C ARG A 18 0.76 -6.79 44.52
N SER A 19 0.72 -5.57 43.98
CA SER A 19 1.76 -4.56 44.04
C SER A 19 2.12 -4.15 45.48
N GLN A 20 3.40 -3.91 45.75
CA GLN A 20 3.86 -3.14 46.90
C GLN A 20 4.96 -2.18 46.44
N SER A 21 4.65 -0.89 46.57
CA SER A 21 5.60 0.22 46.51
C SER A 21 6.17 0.42 47.91
N PHE A 22 7.46 0.72 48.05
CA PHE A 22 7.99 1.29 49.28
C PHE A 22 9.11 2.29 48.96
N ALA A 23 8.98 3.49 49.53
CA ALA A 23 9.98 4.55 49.53
C ALA A 23 10.90 4.40 50.75
N GLY A 24 12.14 4.89 50.65
CA GLY A 24 13.06 5.02 51.79
C GLY A 24 14.26 5.89 51.40
N VAL A 25 14.44 6.99 52.12
CA VAL A 25 15.37 8.11 51.88
C VAL A 25 16.39 8.19 53.04
N ASN A 26 17.54 8.84 52.80
CA ASN A 26 18.64 9.26 53.72
C ASN A 26 19.82 8.25 53.82
N SER A 27 21.12 8.61 53.84
CA SER A 27 21.84 9.84 54.21
C SER A 27 23.23 9.97 53.54
N THR A 28 23.74 11.20 53.60
CA THR A 28 25.02 11.83 53.20
C THR A 28 26.32 11.31 53.84
N ALA A 29 27.46 11.42 53.12
CA ALA A 29 28.79 11.84 53.64
C ALA A 29 29.83 12.09 52.50
N ASP A 30 30.84 12.90 52.80
CA ASP A 30 31.66 13.79 51.96
C ASP A 30 32.89 13.24 51.15
N ARG A 31 33.12 13.87 49.98
CA ARG A 31 34.35 14.43 49.28
C ARG A 31 35.78 13.85 49.49
N PRO A 32 36.82 14.24 48.67
CA PRO A 32 36.93 14.58 47.23
C PRO A 32 38.18 13.94 46.54
N PHE A 33 38.40 14.13 45.23
CA PHE A 33 39.64 14.64 44.59
C PHE A 33 39.59 14.56 43.05
N ARG A 34 40.24 15.53 42.40
CA ARG A 34 40.22 15.88 40.97
C ARG A 34 41.16 15.00 40.12
N ASN A 35 40.85 14.88 38.82
CA ASN A 35 41.83 15.09 37.73
C ASN A 35 41.12 15.44 36.41
N LEU A 36 41.74 16.33 35.63
CA LEU A 36 41.26 16.94 34.39
C LEU A 36 42.08 16.48 33.17
N SER A 37 41.37 16.36 32.02
CA SER A 37 41.82 16.43 30.60
C SER A 37 42.47 15.18 29.93
N PRO A 38 42.41 14.97 28.58
CA PRO A 38 41.89 15.85 27.52
C PRO A 38 40.90 15.23 26.50
N PHE A 39 40.32 16.14 25.71
CA PHE A 39 39.42 15.97 24.57
C PHE A 39 39.85 14.94 23.51
N THR A 40 38.90 14.12 23.06
CA THR A 40 38.91 13.39 21.77
C THR A 40 37.53 13.49 21.11
N PRO A 41 37.41 13.65 19.78
CA PRO A 41 36.12 13.84 19.12
C PRO A 41 35.44 12.48 18.93
N THR A 42 34.49 12.13 19.78
CA THR A 42 33.66 10.93 19.59
C THR A 42 32.41 11.27 18.79
N VAL A 43 32.32 10.64 17.61
CA VAL A 43 31.10 10.48 16.81
C VAL A 43 29.94 10.08 17.71
N SER A 44 28.85 10.82 17.62
CA SER A 44 27.66 10.66 18.45
C SER A 44 27.02 9.28 18.26
N ARG A 45 27.18 8.40 19.25
CA ARG A 45 26.28 7.25 19.46
C ARG A 45 24.92 7.82 19.88
N LYS A 46 23.98 7.93 18.94
CA LYS A 46 22.57 8.10 19.30
C LYS A 46 22.12 6.84 20.04
N THR A 47 21.74 7.05 21.29
CA THR A 47 21.09 6.06 22.15
C THR A 47 19.81 5.58 21.49
N GLY A 48 19.71 4.28 21.23
CA GLY A 48 18.53 3.64 20.69
C GLY A 48 17.35 3.80 21.65
N SER A 49 16.47 4.75 21.34
CA SER A 49 15.13 4.85 21.90
C SER A 49 14.37 3.56 21.56
N ARG A 50 14.26 2.64 22.54
CA ARG A 50 13.30 1.53 22.47
C ARG A 50 11.90 2.12 22.63
N VAL A 51 11.35 2.63 21.54
CA VAL A 51 9.90 2.84 21.43
C VAL A 51 9.26 1.46 21.40
N SER A 52 8.55 1.13 22.47
CA SER A 52 7.66 -0.03 22.56
C SER A 52 6.62 0.07 21.44
N ARG A 53 6.86 -0.60 20.31
CA ARG A 53 5.86 -0.78 19.25
C ARG A 53 4.68 -1.52 19.85
N MET A 54 3.55 -0.83 20.01
CA MET A 54 2.27 -1.48 20.18
C MET A 54 2.04 -2.41 18.98
N PHE A 55 1.59 -3.62 19.26
CA PHE A 55 1.35 -4.66 18.26
C PHE A 55 0.22 -4.23 17.31
N SER A 56 0.58 -3.53 16.23
CA SER A 56 -0.17 -3.59 14.98
C SER A 56 -0.11 -5.05 14.51
N MET A 57 -1.29 -5.66 14.30
CA MET A 57 -1.43 -6.92 13.57
C MET A 57 -0.89 -6.70 12.16
N SER A 58 0.43 -6.78 12.04
CA SER A 58 1.15 -6.44 10.84
C SER A 58 1.05 -7.62 9.89
N HIS A 59 0.33 -7.43 8.79
CA HIS A 59 0.42 -8.29 7.61
C HIS A 59 1.83 -8.31 6.99
N LYS A 60 2.79 -7.57 7.56
CA LYS A 60 4.17 -7.45 7.14
C LYS A 60 4.88 -8.80 7.29
N SER A 61 5.48 -9.27 6.20
CA SER A 61 6.43 -10.38 6.20
C SER A 61 7.58 -10.05 7.16
N PRO A 62 8.19 -11.01 7.86
CA PRO A 62 9.52 -10.78 8.39
C PRO A 62 10.43 -10.43 7.19
N PRO A 63 11.34 -9.46 7.37
CA PRO A 63 12.33 -9.11 6.38
C PRO A 63 12.96 -10.35 5.73
N PRO A 64 13.12 -10.38 4.41
CA PRO A 64 13.96 -11.38 3.78
C PRO A 64 15.33 -11.41 4.47
N LYS A 65 15.87 -12.60 4.73
CA LYS A 65 17.18 -12.74 5.39
C LYS A 65 18.34 -12.38 4.47
N VAL A 66 18.08 -12.23 3.17
CA VAL A 66 19.04 -11.91 2.13
C VAL A 66 18.44 -10.77 1.32
N PRO A 67 19.18 -9.65 1.12
CA PRO A 67 18.70 -8.54 0.32
C PRO A 67 18.54 -8.97 -1.14
N GLN A 68 17.62 -8.33 -1.85
CA GLN A 68 17.35 -8.55 -3.28
C GLN A 68 17.54 -7.27 -4.11
N PRO A 69 18.79 -6.85 -4.37
CA PRO A 69 19.07 -5.55 -4.99
C PRO A 69 18.45 -5.39 -6.38
N ASN A 70 18.65 -6.37 -7.26
CA ASN A 70 18.11 -6.28 -8.62
C ASN A 70 16.59 -6.16 -8.62
N ARG A 71 15.92 -6.82 -7.68
CA ARG A 71 14.48 -6.77 -7.58
C ARG A 71 14.01 -5.42 -7.03
N LEU A 72 14.71 -4.88 -6.05
CA LEU A 72 14.45 -3.53 -5.54
C LEU A 72 14.64 -2.48 -6.63
N ASP A 73 15.72 -2.57 -7.42
CA ASP A 73 16.02 -1.65 -8.53
C ASP A 73 14.84 -1.63 -9.53
N GLU A 74 14.34 -2.80 -9.95
CA GLU A 74 13.19 -2.90 -10.87
C GLU A 74 11.91 -2.27 -10.30
N VAL A 75 11.62 -2.51 -9.02
CA VAL A 75 10.41 -1.99 -8.36
C VAL A 75 10.52 -0.48 -8.13
N TYR A 76 11.70 0.02 -7.75
CA TYR A 76 11.97 1.44 -7.59
C TYR A 76 11.76 2.19 -8.91
N GLU A 77 12.31 1.71 -10.02
CA GLU A 77 12.14 2.36 -11.33
C GLU A 77 10.68 2.39 -11.76
N ALA A 78 9.94 1.29 -11.57
CA ALA A 78 8.52 1.22 -11.88
C ALA A 78 7.69 2.16 -10.99
N LEU A 79 7.99 2.20 -9.69
CA LEU A 79 7.35 3.10 -8.73
C LEU A 79 7.61 4.57 -9.09
N LYS A 80 8.86 4.92 -9.36
CA LYS A 80 9.25 6.28 -9.75
C LYS A 80 8.50 6.74 -11.00
N LYS A 81 8.46 5.89 -12.03
CA LYS A 81 7.67 6.14 -13.24
C LYS A 81 6.19 6.35 -12.92
N GLY A 82 5.62 5.52 -12.06
CA GLY A 82 4.23 5.65 -11.60
C GLY A 82 3.97 6.98 -10.89
N LEU A 83 4.82 7.37 -9.95
CA LEU A 83 4.71 8.63 -9.20
C LEU A 83 4.84 9.85 -10.13
N THR A 84 5.78 9.83 -11.07
CA THR A 84 5.93 10.88 -12.09
C THR A 84 4.67 11.02 -12.93
N ALA A 85 4.12 9.92 -13.45
CA ALA A 85 2.88 9.95 -14.20
C ALA A 85 1.70 10.49 -13.35
N TYR A 86 1.68 10.19 -12.06
CA TYR A 86 0.65 10.64 -11.12
C TYR A 86 0.74 12.16 -10.90
N LEU A 87 1.96 12.72 -10.81
CA LEU A 87 2.19 14.16 -10.78
C LEU A 87 1.73 14.83 -12.08
N GLU A 88 2.13 14.30 -13.24
CA GLU A 88 1.78 14.86 -14.56
C GLU A 88 0.27 14.93 -14.79
N VAL A 89 -0.46 13.85 -14.46
CA VAL A 89 -1.93 13.79 -14.62
C VAL A 89 -2.61 14.88 -13.79
N HIS A 90 -2.21 15.08 -12.54
CA HIS A 90 -2.81 16.11 -11.68
C HIS A 90 -2.35 17.53 -12.01
N GLN A 91 -1.14 17.72 -12.52
CA GLN A 91 -0.71 19.01 -13.05
C GLN A 91 -1.58 19.42 -14.25
N LEU A 92 -1.83 18.49 -15.19
CA LEU A 92 -2.73 18.74 -16.33
C LEU A 92 -4.17 19.05 -15.88
N GLU A 93 -4.65 18.36 -14.85
CA GLU A 93 -5.96 18.64 -14.25
C GLU A 93 -6.04 20.06 -13.66
N LEU A 94 -4.98 20.51 -12.98
CA LEU A 94 -4.88 21.86 -12.43
C LEU A 94 -4.86 22.92 -13.53
N GLU A 95 -4.15 22.68 -14.63
CA GLU A 95 -4.15 23.57 -15.80
C GLU A 95 -5.54 23.70 -16.43
N LYS A 96 -6.25 22.57 -16.53
CA LYS A 96 -7.63 22.52 -17.03
C LYS A 96 -8.58 23.31 -16.12
N LEU A 97 -8.54 23.09 -14.81
CA LEU A 97 -9.35 23.83 -13.84
C LEU A 97 -9.03 25.33 -13.85
N SER A 98 -7.75 25.68 -13.93
CA SER A 98 -7.31 27.07 -14.04
C SER A 98 -7.86 27.76 -15.29
N THR A 99 -7.89 27.04 -16.42
CA THR A 99 -8.49 27.52 -17.67
C THR A 99 -10.00 27.70 -17.53
N GLN A 100 -10.71 26.73 -16.92
CA GLN A 100 -12.14 26.84 -16.63
C GLN A 100 -12.46 28.03 -15.73
N ILE A 101 -11.64 28.30 -14.71
CA ILE A 101 -11.81 29.47 -13.83
C ILE A 101 -11.65 30.77 -14.63
N ARG A 102 -10.65 30.87 -15.51
CA ARG A 102 -10.44 32.08 -16.34
C ARG A 102 -11.62 32.33 -17.28
N GLU A 103 -12.16 31.29 -17.90
CA GLU A 103 -13.26 31.39 -18.87
C GLU A 103 -14.62 31.65 -18.20
N SER A 104 -14.86 31.05 -17.04
CA SER A 104 -16.16 31.13 -16.33
C SER A 104 -16.38 32.43 -15.56
N LYS A 105 -15.31 33.17 -15.24
CA LYS A 105 -15.36 34.46 -14.51
C LYS A 105 -16.26 35.53 -15.17
N ARG A 106 -16.58 35.40 -16.45
CA ARG A 106 -17.43 36.38 -17.16
C ARG A 106 -18.93 36.08 -17.07
N ASN A 107 -19.35 34.83 -16.86
CA ASN A 107 -20.76 34.41 -17.06
C ASN A 107 -21.29 33.39 -16.02
N SER A 108 -20.55 33.08 -14.95
CA SER A 108 -20.92 32.01 -14.01
C SER A 108 -21.31 32.51 -12.61
N ARG A 109 -22.11 31.71 -11.89
CA ARG A 109 -22.56 31.99 -10.51
C ARG A 109 -21.40 31.83 -9.52
N LEU A 110 -21.34 32.67 -8.49
CA LEU A 110 -20.27 32.66 -7.48
C LEU A 110 -20.01 31.27 -6.86
N GLY A 111 -21.07 30.50 -6.59
CA GLY A 111 -20.95 29.14 -6.04
C GLY A 111 -20.17 28.17 -6.94
N PHE A 112 -20.32 28.30 -8.26
CA PHE A 112 -19.56 27.48 -9.22
C PHE A 112 -18.05 27.78 -9.17
N LEU A 113 -17.69 29.06 -9.05
CA LEU A 113 -16.28 29.46 -8.92
C LEU A 113 -15.67 28.99 -7.59
N TYR A 114 -16.45 28.99 -6.51
CA TYR A 114 -16.03 28.46 -5.22
C TYR A 114 -15.76 26.94 -5.27
N ASP A 115 -16.62 26.18 -5.95
CA ASP A 115 -16.43 24.74 -6.12
C ASP A 115 -15.18 24.41 -6.95
N LEU A 116 -14.88 25.21 -7.97
CA LEU A 116 -13.64 25.08 -8.75
C LEU A 116 -12.40 25.42 -7.91
N ASP A 117 -12.42 26.51 -7.13
CA ASP A 117 -11.31 26.88 -6.23
C ASP A 117 -11.04 25.79 -5.18
N LYS A 118 -12.11 25.18 -4.63
CA LYS A 118 -12.00 24.05 -3.70
C LYS A 118 -11.32 22.84 -4.35
N GLN A 119 -11.66 22.53 -5.60
CA GLN A 119 -11.02 21.44 -6.35
C GLN A 119 -9.53 21.73 -6.59
N VAL A 120 -9.18 22.95 -7.05
CA VAL A 120 -7.79 23.37 -7.25
C VAL A 120 -6.99 23.21 -5.96
N LYS A 121 -7.46 23.75 -4.83
CA LYS A 121 -6.78 23.62 -3.52
C LYS A 121 -6.64 22.16 -3.07
N SER A 122 -7.60 21.30 -3.41
CA SER A 122 -7.52 19.87 -3.11
C SER A 122 -6.40 19.21 -3.90
N ILE A 123 -6.33 19.45 -5.22
CA ILE A 123 -5.31 18.90 -6.12
C ILE A 123 -3.93 19.44 -5.75
N GLU A 124 -3.78 20.72 -5.45
CA GLU A 124 -2.48 21.27 -5.03
C GLU A 124 -1.97 20.64 -3.72
N ARG A 125 -2.85 20.40 -2.74
CA ARG A 125 -2.46 19.70 -1.50
C ARG A 125 -2.06 18.25 -1.78
N PHE A 126 -2.76 17.61 -2.71
CA PHE A 126 -2.43 16.26 -3.14
C PHE A 126 -1.06 16.22 -3.81
N LEU A 127 -0.79 17.11 -4.78
CA LEU A 127 0.51 17.22 -5.47
C LEU A 127 1.66 17.42 -4.47
N ARG A 128 1.53 18.35 -3.52
CA ARG A 128 2.57 18.57 -2.50
C ARG A 128 2.87 17.32 -1.67
N ARG A 129 1.83 16.54 -1.32
CA ARG A 129 2.01 15.26 -0.59
C ARG A 129 2.70 14.23 -1.47
N LEU A 130 2.35 14.17 -2.76
CA LEU A 130 2.92 13.24 -3.71
C LEU A 130 4.40 13.57 -4.01
N GLU A 131 4.75 14.85 -4.15
CA GLU A 131 6.14 15.33 -4.30
C GLU A 131 6.99 14.97 -3.07
N PHE A 132 6.44 15.17 -1.87
CA PHE A 132 7.11 14.79 -0.63
C PHE A 132 7.32 13.27 -0.55
N HIS A 133 6.30 12.50 -0.93
CA HIS A 133 6.40 11.04 -0.96
C HIS A 133 7.44 10.56 -1.99
N ALA A 134 7.45 11.13 -3.20
CA ALA A 134 8.47 10.81 -4.20
C ALA A 134 9.89 11.14 -3.72
N SER A 135 10.08 12.28 -3.05
CA SER A 135 11.38 12.64 -2.44
C SER A 135 11.81 11.63 -1.36
N LYS A 136 10.87 11.18 -0.52
CA LYS A 136 11.13 10.16 0.51
C LYS A 136 11.53 8.81 -0.10
N ILE A 137 10.89 8.40 -1.20
CA ILE A 137 11.25 7.20 -1.95
C ILE A 137 12.67 7.30 -2.51
N ASP A 138 13.02 8.43 -3.12
CA ASP A 138 14.36 8.67 -3.64
C ASP A 138 15.41 8.61 -2.52
N GLU A 139 15.16 9.24 -1.37
CA GLU A 139 16.07 9.21 -0.21
C GLU A 139 16.31 7.77 0.31
N LEU A 140 15.24 6.96 0.41
CA LEU A 140 15.35 5.56 0.85
C LEU A 140 16.16 4.73 -0.15
N TYR A 141 15.96 4.93 -1.45
CA TYR A 141 16.69 4.22 -2.48
C TYR A 141 18.17 4.63 -2.54
N GLU A 142 18.49 5.91 -2.38
CA GLU A 142 19.86 6.40 -2.27
C GLU A 142 20.57 5.80 -1.05
N ALA A 143 19.91 5.77 0.11
CA ALA A 143 20.43 5.13 1.32
C ALA A 143 20.70 3.64 1.09
N TYR A 144 19.81 2.94 0.38
CA TYR A 144 19.99 1.54 0.00
C TYR A 144 21.21 1.34 -0.90
N CYS A 145 21.39 2.19 -1.92
CA CYS A 145 22.55 2.15 -2.81
C CYS A 145 23.87 2.34 -2.06
N ILE A 146 23.91 3.23 -1.06
CA ILE A 146 25.08 3.43 -0.20
C ILE A 146 25.37 2.15 0.60
N GLN A 147 24.36 1.56 1.24
CA GLN A 147 24.52 0.32 2.01
C GLN A 147 24.99 -0.84 1.13
N ARG A 148 24.44 -0.97 -0.08
CA ARG A 148 24.88 -1.94 -1.10
C ARG A 148 26.38 -1.80 -1.40
N ARG A 149 26.83 -0.58 -1.69
CA ARG A 149 28.25 -0.32 -1.98
C ARG A 149 29.16 -0.62 -0.78
N LEU A 150 28.74 -0.28 0.44
CA LEU A 150 29.48 -0.60 1.67
C LEU A 150 29.57 -2.12 1.91
N ARG A 151 28.46 -2.83 1.73
CA ARG A 151 28.40 -4.29 1.82
C ARG A 151 29.35 -4.95 0.83
N ASP A 152 29.33 -4.52 -0.43
CA ASP A 152 30.18 -5.08 -1.48
C ASP A 152 31.67 -4.79 -1.21
N GLY A 153 31.99 -3.59 -0.72
CA GLY A 153 33.33 -3.25 -0.25
C GLY A 153 33.81 -4.16 0.91
N ALA A 154 32.97 -4.38 1.92
CA ALA A 154 33.26 -5.28 3.02
C ALA A 154 33.45 -6.73 2.54
N HIS A 155 32.61 -7.20 1.62
CA HIS A 155 32.74 -8.53 1.02
C HIS A 155 34.08 -8.71 0.30
N ASN A 156 34.50 -7.71 -0.47
CA ASN A 156 35.78 -7.71 -1.17
C ASN A 156 36.97 -7.75 -0.20
N MET A 157 36.91 -7.00 0.90
CA MET A 157 37.94 -7.05 1.96
C MET A 157 38.00 -8.44 2.62
N VAL A 158 36.85 -9.02 2.97
CA VAL A 158 36.79 -10.38 3.53
C VAL A 158 37.45 -11.38 2.59
N LYS A 159 37.15 -11.30 1.29
CA LYS A 159 37.77 -12.17 0.29
C LYS A 159 39.28 -11.98 0.23
N ALA A 160 39.76 -10.73 0.17
CA ALA A 160 41.19 -10.41 0.09
C ALA A 160 41.97 -10.95 1.30
N TYR A 161 41.49 -10.69 2.53
CA TYR A 161 42.13 -11.17 3.75
C TYR A 161 42.05 -12.69 3.94
N SER A 162 41.03 -13.34 3.38
CA SER A 162 40.90 -14.81 3.42
C SER A 162 41.82 -15.51 2.43
N THR A 163 42.10 -14.91 1.28
CA THR A 163 43.02 -15.46 0.25
C THR A 163 44.49 -15.10 0.48
N GLY A 164 44.76 -14.03 1.24
CA GLY A 164 46.11 -13.69 1.69
C GLY A 164 46.61 -14.63 2.79
N SER A 165 47.93 -14.68 3.03
CA SER A 165 48.49 -15.52 4.09
C SER A 165 48.01 -15.04 5.48
N PRO A 166 47.27 -15.85 6.27
CA PRO A 166 46.58 -15.42 7.51
C PRO A 166 47.53 -15.37 8.72
N GLY A 167 48.74 -14.84 8.50
CA GLY A 167 49.85 -14.94 9.43
C GLY A 167 49.89 -13.83 10.48
N SER A 168 49.52 -12.59 10.14
CA SER A 168 49.59 -11.47 11.08
C SER A 168 48.32 -11.32 11.92
N ARG A 169 48.47 -10.82 13.14
CA ARG A 169 47.35 -10.52 14.05
C ARG A 169 46.47 -9.42 13.45
N GLU A 170 47.08 -8.42 12.86
CA GLU A 170 46.43 -7.27 12.23
C GLU A 170 45.54 -7.71 11.07
N ALA A 171 46.00 -8.66 10.23
CA ALA A 171 45.17 -9.21 9.15
C ALA A 171 43.95 -9.98 9.67
N ARG A 172 44.07 -10.67 10.80
CA ARG A 172 42.93 -11.36 11.44
C ARG A 172 41.92 -10.38 12.02
N GLU A 173 42.40 -9.30 12.64
CA GLU A 173 41.54 -8.22 13.16
C GLU A 173 40.80 -7.52 12.02
N SER A 174 41.48 -7.16 10.93
CA SER A 174 40.84 -6.55 9.74
C SER A 174 39.82 -7.49 9.08
N LEU A 175 40.12 -8.80 9.01
CA LEU A 175 39.16 -9.79 8.52
C LEU A 175 37.91 -9.87 9.41
N ALA A 176 38.08 -9.85 10.73
CA ALA A 176 36.97 -9.89 11.68
C ALA A 176 36.09 -8.63 11.58
N GLU A 177 36.71 -7.45 11.47
CA GLU A 177 35.99 -6.19 11.27
C GLU A 177 35.23 -6.16 9.94
N ALA A 178 35.88 -6.54 8.84
CA ALA A 178 35.23 -6.61 7.52
C ALA A 178 34.07 -7.62 7.52
N SER A 179 34.23 -8.76 8.19
CA SER A 179 33.18 -9.78 8.32
C SER A 179 31.98 -9.28 9.13
N LYS A 180 32.25 -8.51 10.19
CA LYS A 180 31.21 -7.86 11.00
C LYS A 180 30.47 -6.80 10.18
N GLY A 181 31.20 -5.92 9.51
CA GLY A 181 30.64 -4.88 8.63
C GLY A 181 29.77 -5.49 7.53
N TYR A 182 30.23 -6.54 6.85
CA TYR A 182 29.44 -7.24 5.83
C TYR A 182 28.08 -7.73 6.35
N LYS A 183 28.04 -8.29 7.57
CA LYS A 183 26.78 -8.73 8.21
C LYS A 183 25.87 -7.55 8.53
N GLU A 184 26.40 -6.50 9.16
CA GLU A 184 25.64 -5.30 9.53
C GLU A 184 25.07 -4.59 8.29
N TYR A 185 25.86 -4.43 7.23
CA TYR A 185 25.39 -3.85 5.97
C TYR A 185 24.33 -4.71 5.29
N THR A 186 24.46 -6.05 5.36
CA THR A 186 23.44 -6.97 4.85
C THR A 186 22.11 -6.79 5.60
N GLU A 187 22.15 -6.72 6.93
CA GLU A 187 20.95 -6.49 7.76
C GLU A 187 20.33 -5.11 7.46
N ASN A 188 21.14 -4.06 7.34
CA ASN A 188 20.67 -2.72 7.01
C ASN A 188 20.00 -2.65 5.63
N MET A 189 20.56 -3.35 4.63
CA MET A 189 19.92 -3.44 3.32
C MET A 189 18.54 -4.10 3.40
N CYS A 190 18.41 -5.21 4.13
CA CYS A 190 17.11 -5.85 4.36
C CYS A 190 16.14 -4.88 5.04
N LEU A 191 16.58 -4.10 6.04
CA LEU A 191 15.71 -3.11 6.70
C LEU A 191 15.22 -2.04 5.72
N LEU A 192 16.11 -1.49 4.89
CA LEU A 192 15.77 -0.49 3.89
C LEU A 192 14.82 -1.03 2.81
N GLU A 193 14.96 -2.29 2.39
CA GLU A 193 14.01 -2.94 1.48
C GLU A 193 12.59 -2.99 2.07
N ASN A 194 12.47 -3.34 3.35
CA ASN A 194 11.15 -3.37 4.01
C ASN A 194 10.59 -1.97 4.24
N GLU A 195 11.45 -0.99 4.50
CA GLU A 195 11.03 0.40 4.62
C GLU A 195 10.52 0.92 3.28
N LEU A 196 11.23 0.69 2.16
CA LEU A 196 10.76 1.02 0.82
C LEU A 196 9.47 0.27 0.46
N GLU A 197 9.38 -1.04 0.77
CA GLU A 197 8.18 -1.85 0.54
C GLU A 197 6.96 -1.25 1.26
N SER A 198 7.16 -0.71 2.47
CA SER A 198 6.08 -0.05 3.21
C SER A 198 5.60 1.27 2.62
N GLN A 199 6.33 1.80 1.63
CA GLN A 199 5.99 3.04 0.93
C GLN A 199 5.36 2.81 -0.44
N LEU A 200 5.09 1.55 -0.85
CA LEU A 200 4.55 1.25 -2.18
C LEU A 200 3.05 1.59 -2.34
N GLY A 201 2.37 1.92 -1.24
CA GLY A 201 0.94 2.25 -1.22
C GLY A 201 0.03 1.02 -1.31
N GLU A 202 -1.05 1.12 -2.08
CA GLU A 202 -2.10 0.11 -2.15
C GLU A 202 -2.58 -0.13 -3.60
N PHE A 203 -2.75 -1.38 -3.97
CA PHE A 203 -3.52 -1.78 -5.16
C PHE A 203 -4.95 -2.11 -4.76
N HIS A 204 -5.89 -1.29 -5.21
CA HIS A 204 -7.32 -1.54 -5.12
C HIS A 204 -7.74 -2.32 -6.35
N VAL A 205 -8.08 -3.60 -6.16
CA VAL A 205 -8.36 -4.54 -7.24
C VAL A 205 -9.84 -4.89 -7.24
N ARG A 206 -10.47 -4.77 -8.41
CA ARG A 206 -11.87 -5.12 -8.66
C ARG A 206 -11.98 -6.24 -9.69
N MET A 207 -12.76 -7.26 -9.36
CA MET A 207 -13.11 -8.34 -10.26
C MET A 207 -14.06 -7.83 -11.35
N LYS A 208 -13.69 -7.98 -12.63
CA LYS A 208 -14.54 -7.59 -13.77
C LYS A 208 -15.18 -8.79 -14.45
N GLY A 209 -14.53 -9.96 -14.43
CA GLY A 209 -15.08 -11.18 -15.00
C GLY A 209 -14.03 -12.14 -15.55
N LEU A 210 -14.46 -13.34 -15.90
CA LEU A 210 -13.72 -14.28 -16.74
C LEU A 210 -14.15 -14.11 -18.20
N ALA A 211 -13.20 -14.21 -19.13
CA ALA A 211 -13.49 -14.30 -20.56
C ALA A 211 -12.90 -15.62 -21.07
N GLY A 212 -13.71 -16.46 -21.69
CA GLY A 212 -13.24 -17.72 -22.24
C GLY A 212 -13.98 -18.10 -23.50
N PHE A 213 -13.29 -18.05 -24.64
CA PHE A 213 -13.87 -18.44 -25.93
C PHE A 213 -14.27 -19.92 -25.86
N ALA A 214 -15.59 -20.18 -25.94
CA ALA A 214 -16.23 -21.50 -25.85
C ALA A 214 -16.04 -22.28 -24.52
N ARG A 215 -15.40 -21.71 -23.50
CA ARG A 215 -15.17 -22.40 -22.21
C ARG A 215 -16.15 -22.03 -21.11
N LEU A 216 -16.87 -20.91 -21.23
CA LEU A 216 -17.78 -20.45 -20.19
C LEU A 216 -19.22 -20.79 -20.59
N CYS A 217 -19.79 -21.79 -19.93
CA CYS A 217 -21.16 -22.25 -20.15
C CYS A 217 -22.09 -21.79 -19.02
N ALA A 218 -23.36 -21.62 -19.33
CA ALA A 218 -24.38 -21.33 -18.33
C ALA A 218 -24.43 -22.42 -17.26
N GLY A 219 -24.39 -22.00 -15.99
CA GLY A 219 -24.37 -22.89 -14.84
C GLY A 219 -22.97 -23.24 -14.33
N ASP A 220 -21.92 -22.97 -15.11
CA ASP A 220 -20.54 -23.18 -14.68
C ASP A 220 -20.24 -22.37 -13.41
N GLN A 221 -19.46 -22.98 -12.53
CA GLN A 221 -19.00 -22.35 -11.31
C GLN A 221 -17.48 -22.36 -11.26
N TYR A 222 -16.91 -21.25 -10.85
CA TYR A 222 -15.48 -21.06 -10.76
C TYR A 222 -15.09 -20.56 -9.38
N GLU A 223 -13.95 -21.03 -8.89
CA GLU A 223 -13.25 -20.50 -7.73
C GLU A 223 -11.93 -19.91 -8.19
N ILE A 224 -11.72 -18.63 -7.88
CA ILE A 224 -10.47 -17.92 -8.13
C ILE A 224 -9.80 -17.72 -6.77
N PHE A 225 -8.54 -18.13 -6.69
CA PHE A 225 -7.71 -17.95 -5.53
C PHE A 225 -6.46 -17.17 -5.91
N MET A 226 -6.36 -15.94 -5.40
CA MET A 226 -5.22 -15.07 -5.57
C MET A 226 -4.39 -15.05 -4.30
N LYS A 227 -3.07 -15.19 -4.44
CA LYS A 227 -2.10 -15.13 -3.34
C LYS A 227 -0.99 -14.15 -3.70
N TYR A 228 -0.73 -13.22 -2.81
CA TYR A 228 0.36 -12.26 -2.95
C TYR A 228 1.13 -12.16 -1.63
N GLY A 229 2.25 -12.88 -1.56
CA GLY A 229 2.93 -13.17 -0.30
C GLY A 229 1.98 -13.82 0.72
N ARG A 230 1.66 -13.08 1.79
CA ARG A 230 0.74 -13.50 2.87
C ARG A 230 -0.71 -13.11 2.62
N GLN A 231 -0.96 -12.25 1.65
CA GLN A 231 -2.29 -11.73 1.30
C GLN A 231 -3.01 -12.76 0.43
N ARG A 232 -4.28 -13.01 0.73
CA ARG A 232 -5.08 -14.06 0.07
C ARG A 232 -6.45 -13.50 -0.24
N TRP A 233 -6.87 -13.64 -1.48
CA TRP A 233 -8.23 -13.33 -1.92
C TRP A 233 -8.82 -14.56 -2.58
N LYS A 234 -9.97 -14.99 -2.08
CA LYS A 234 -10.70 -16.15 -2.60
C LYS A 234 -12.10 -15.67 -2.94
N LEU A 235 -12.50 -15.88 -4.19
CA LEU A 235 -13.82 -15.54 -4.70
C LEU A 235 -14.38 -16.71 -5.50
N ARG A 236 -15.70 -16.86 -5.45
CA ARG A 236 -16.46 -17.83 -6.21
C ARG A 236 -17.46 -17.12 -7.08
N GLY A 237 -17.58 -17.58 -8.32
CA GLY A 237 -18.52 -17.03 -9.27
C GLY A 237 -19.27 -18.09 -10.04
N ARG A 238 -20.40 -17.66 -10.60
CA ARG A 238 -21.25 -18.46 -11.47
C ARG A 238 -21.49 -17.73 -12.78
N ILE A 239 -21.48 -18.47 -13.88
CA ILE A 239 -21.95 -18.00 -15.18
C ILE A 239 -23.46 -18.22 -15.26
N GLU A 240 -24.22 -17.14 -15.43
CA GLU A 240 -25.67 -17.18 -15.60
C GLU A 240 -26.08 -17.53 -17.04
N VAL A 241 -27.36 -17.88 -17.21
CA VAL A 241 -27.94 -18.27 -18.53
C VAL A 241 -27.81 -17.17 -19.58
N ASN A 242 -27.83 -15.90 -19.16
CA ASN A 242 -27.65 -14.73 -20.01
C ASN A 242 -26.17 -14.33 -20.19
N SER A 243 -25.22 -15.20 -19.84
CA SER A 243 -23.76 -14.94 -19.82
C SER A 243 -23.30 -13.87 -18.83
N LYS A 244 -24.19 -13.33 -17.98
CA LYS A 244 -23.76 -12.50 -16.85
C LYS A 244 -23.00 -13.37 -15.85
N GLN A 245 -22.14 -12.73 -15.08
CA GLN A 245 -21.34 -13.39 -14.07
C GLN A 245 -21.66 -12.78 -12.73
N VAL A 246 -21.89 -13.62 -11.74
CA VAL A 246 -22.13 -13.19 -10.36
C VAL A 246 -21.00 -13.73 -9.52
N TRP A 247 -20.38 -12.86 -8.72
CA TRP A 247 -19.25 -13.16 -7.85
C TRP A 247 -19.63 -12.87 -6.39
N ASP A 248 -19.15 -13.70 -5.45
CA ASP A 248 -19.41 -13.52 -4.02
C ASP A 248 -18.57 -12.41 -3.37
N SER A 249 -17.50 -11.99 -4.04
CA SER A 249 -16.60 -10.91 -3.65
C SER A 249 -16.08 -10.22 -4.90
N GLU A 250 -16.17 -8.88 -4.94
CA GLU A 250 -15.83 -8.08 -6.12
C GLU A 250 -14.59 -7.21 -5.92
N GLU A 251 -14.19 -6.90 -4.68
CA GLU A 251 -13.09 -5.98 -4.40
C GLU A 251 -12.15 -6.52 -3.32
N MET A 252 -10.86 -6.23 -3.48
CA MET A 252 -9.78 -6.56 -2.55
C MET A 252 -8.72 -5.46 -2.60
N VAL A 253 -8.10 -5.15 -1.45
CA VAL A 253 -6.91 -4.30 -1.40
C VAL A 253 -5.68 -5.18 -1.18
N PHE A 254 -4.67 -5.00 -2.03
CA PHE A 254 -3.36 -5.62 -1.89
C PHE A 254 -2.30 -4.56 -1.60
N LEU A 255 -1.48 -4.81 -0.59
CA LEU A 255 -0.24 -4.07 -0.36
C LEU A 255 0.81 -4.61 -1.34
N PRO A 256 1.43 -3.75 -2.18
CA PRO A 256 2.50 -4.18 -3.05
C PRO A 256 3.69 -4.72 -2.25
N LEU A 257 4.40 -5.69 -2.82
CA LEU A 257 5.55 -6.35 -2.24
C LEU A 257 6.70 -6.26 -3.24
N VAL A 258 7.92 -6.08 -2.75
CA VAL A 258 9.09 -5.96 -3.62
C VAL A 258 9.40 -7.32 -4.24
N THR A 259 9.37 -8.39 -3.45
CA THR A 259 9.98 -9.68 -3.83
C THR A 259 8.99 -10.77 -4.22
N GLU A 260 7.69 -10.52 -4.09
CA GLU A 260 6.65 -11.50 -4.33
C GLU A 260 5.95 -11.25 -5.68
N PHE A 261 5.37 -12.31 -6.24
CA PHE A 261 4.52 -12.26 -7.43
C PHE A 261 3.07 -12.54 -7.04
N LEU A 262 2.12 -12.02 -7.82
CA LEU A 262 0.70 -12.33 -7.65
C LEU A 262 0.39 -13.68 -8.30
N SER A 263 0.21 -14.72 -7.49
CA SER A 263 -0.22 -16.04 -7.96
C SER A 263 -1.75 -16.08 -8.07
N ILE A 264 -2.27 -16.51 -9.22
CA ILE A 264 -3.70 -16.63 -9.51
C ILE A 264 -3.99 -18.06 -9.94
N LYS A 265 -4.80 -18.76 -9.15
CA LYS A 265 -5.29 -20.10 -9.45
C LYS A 265 -6.78 -20.06 -9.73
N VAL A 266 -7.20 -20.61 -10.86
CA VAL A 266 -8.61 -20.71 -11.26
C VAL A 266 -9.02 -22.17 -11.30
N THR A 267 -10.12 -22.49 -10.62
CA THR A 267 -10.64 -23.86 -10.49
C THR A 267 -12.09 -23.89 -10.90
N GLU A 268 -12.44 -24.76 -11.84
CA GLU A 268 -13.83 -25.07 -12.22
C GLU A 268 -14.44 -26.06 -11.21
N LEU A 269 -15.61 -25.73 -10.68
CA LEU A 269 -16.32 -26.51 -9.67
C LEU A 269 -17.39 -27.38 -10.37
N LYS A 270 -17.04 -28.61 -10.74
CA LYS A 270 -17.95 -29.51 -11.48
C LYS A 270 -18.98 -30.21 -10.60
N SER A 271 -18.56 -30.67 -9.42
CA SER A 271 -19.43 -31.30 -8.42
C SER A 271 -18.92 -31.03 -7.01
N LEU A 272 -19.62 -31.54 -5.98
CA LEU A 272 -19.24 -31.37 -4.57
C LEU A 272 -17.81 -31.85 -4.24
N ALA A 273 -17.26 -32.79 -5.02
CA ALA A 273 -15.93 -33.36 -4.79
C ALA A 273 -15.00 -33.28 -6.02
N ASN A 274 -15.53 -33.04 -7.22
CA ASN A 274 -14.73 -33.00 -8.45
C ASN A 274 -14.51 -31.54 -8.86
N HIS A 275 -13.32 -31.02 -8.54
CA HIS A 275 -12.87 -29.69 -8.92
C HIS A 275 -11.67 -29.81 -9.86
N VAL A 276 -11.65 -29.02 -10.93
CA VAL A 276 -10.59 -29.08 -11.95
C VAL A 276 -9.85 -27.75 -11.98
N VAL A 277 -8.53 -27.76 -11.79
CA VAL A 277 -7.73 -26.56 -11.98
C VAL A 277 -7.65 -26.27 -13.47
N VAL A 278 -8.24 -25.17 -13.89
CA VAL A 278 -8.28 -24.76 -15.30
C VAL A 278 -7.17 -23.76 -15.66
N GLY A 279 -6.47 -23.25 -14.65
CA GLY A 279 -5.24 -22.49 -14.82
C GLY A 279 -4.61 -22.06 -13.50
N ASN A 280 -3.30 -21.81 -13.55
CA ASN A 280 -2.51 -21.34 -12.43
C ASN A 280 -1.33 -20.54 -12.97
N VAL A 281 -1.31 -19.24 -12.70
CA VAL A 281 -0.33 -18.30 -13.25
C VAL A 281 0.27 -17.44 -12.14
N SER A 282 1.47 -16.93 -12.38
CA SER A 282 2.14 -15.95 -11.52
C SER A 282 2.34 -14.68 -12.33
N CYS A 283 1.89 -13.56 -11.80
CA CYS A 283 1.92 -12.27 -12.47
C CYS A 283 2.90 -11.32 -11.79
N GLU A 284 3.66 -10.61 -12.63
CA GLU A 284 4.40 -9.43 -12.22
C GLU A 284 3.42 -8.29 -11.88
N THR A 285 3.72 -7.52 -10.84
CA THR A 285 2.86 -6.43 -10.36
C THR A 285 3.53 -5.06 -10.41
N LYS A 286 4.84 -4.97 -10.70
CA LYS A 286 5.53 -3.67 -10.78
C LYS A 286 4.93 -2.75 -11.85
N ASP A 287 4.38 -3.30 -12.92
CA ASP A 287 3.71 -2.52 -13.97
C ASP A 287 2.32 -2.00 -13.55
N LEU A 288 1.88 -2.31 -12.32
CA LEU A 288 0.61 -1.83 -11.79
C LEU A 288 0.68 -0.43 -11.16
N PHE A 289 1.89 0.13 -10.99
CA PHE A 289 2.10 1.50 -10.53
C PHE A 289 1.72 2.51 -11.62
N ALA A 290 0.42 2.84 -11.70
CA ALA A 290 -0.15 3.72 -12.71
C ALA A 290 -1.06 4.78 -12.10
N ALA A 291 -1.03 5.99 -12.66
CA ALA A 291 -1.80 7.15 -12.19
C ALA A 291 -3.32 7.00 -12.37
N LEU A 292 -3.75 6.21 -13.35
CA LEU A 292 -5.15 6.03 -13.69
C LEU A 292 -5.57 4.57 -13.48
N PRO A 293 -6.84 4.31 -13.15
CA PRO A 293 -7.38 2.96 -13.13
C PRO A 293 -7.15 2.24 -14.46
N GLN A 294 -6.69 1.00 -14.40
CA GLN A 294 -6.41 0.18 -15.57
C GLN A 294 -7.16 -1.14 -15.51
N VAL A 295 -7.68 -1.59 -16.65
CA VAL A 295 -8.25 -2.93 -16.78
C VAL A 295 -7.17 -3.85 -17.36
N VAL A 296 -6.73 -4.81 -16.55
CA VAL A 296 -5.75 -5.81 -16.94
C VAL A 296 -6.45 -7.12 -17.29
N ALA A 297 -6.02 -7.76 -18.38
CA ALA A 297 -6.46 -9.08 -18.78
C ALA A 297 -5.33 -10.08 -18.57
N VAL A 298 -5.50 -10.97 -17.61
CA VAL A 298 -4.52 -12.01 -17.27
C VAL A 298 -4.88 -13.28 -18.01
N ASP A 299 -3.97 -13.77 -18.86
CA ASP A 299 -4.12 -15.10 -19.45
C ASP A 299 -3.94 -16.15 -18.36
N ILE A 300 -4.98 -16.95 -18.11
CA ILE A 300 -5.03 -17.91 -17.00
C ILE A 300 -4.41 -19.26 -17.37
N ASN A 301 -4.27 -19.53 -18.66
CA ASN A 301 -3.61 -20.73 -19.17
C ASN A 301 -2.69 -20.37 -20.35
N ASP A 302 -1.75 -21.27 -20.65
CA ASP A 302 -0.73 -21.05 -21.68
C ASP A 302 -1.30 -20.84 -23.09
N LEU A 303 -2.54 -21.31 -23.34
CA LEU A 303 -3.23 -21.14 -24.61
C LEU A 303 -3.94 -19.78 -24.73
N GLY A 304 -4.02 -18.99 -23.65
CA GLY A 304 -4.75 -17.71 -23.61
C GLY A 304 -6.26 -17.83 -23.85
N THR A 305 -6.83 -19.05 -23.75
CA THR A 305 -8.25 -19.29 -24.05
C THR A 305 -9.17 -18.95 -22.89
N LEU A 306 -8.61 -18.79 -21.70
CA LEU A 306 -9.31 -18.30 -20.51
C LEU A 306 -8.52 -17.11 -19.97
N LYS A 307 -9.19 -15.99 -19.80
CA LYS A 307 -8.62 -14.74 -19.31
C LYS A 307 -9.40 -14.25 -18.10
N LEU A 308 -8.70 -13.65 -17.15
CA LEU A 308 -9.27 -12.97 -16.01
C LEU A 308 -9.13 -11.47 -16.20
N SER A 309 -10.25 -10.75 -16.15
CA SER A 309 -10.30 -9.30 -16.24
C SER A 309 -10.37 -8.69 -14.83
N LEU A 310 -9.37 -7.90 -14.48
CA LEU A 310 -9.30 -7.15 -13.22
C LEU A 310 -9.15 -5.67 -13.52
N GLU A 311 -9.83 -4.83 -12.75
CA GLU A 311 -9.55 -3.41 -12.74
C GLU A 311 -8.68 -3.09 -11.53
N VAL A 312 -7.56 -2.42 -11.75
CA VAL A 312 -6.59 -2.07 -10.72
C VAL A 312 -6.49 -0.55 -10.65
N THR A 313 -6.68 -0.01 -9.45
CA THR A 313 -6.39 1.38 -9.12
C THR A 313 -5.27 1.41 -8.10
N TRP A 314 -4.21 2.17 -8.36
CA TRP A 314 -3.11 2.34 -7.42
C TRP A 314 -3.30 3.62 -6.61
N ASN A 315 -3.21 3.50 -5.28
CA ASN A 315 -3.10 4.62 -4.36
C ASN A 315 -1.65 4.67 -3.83
N PRO A 316 -0.87 5.73 -4.09
CA PRO A 316 0.54 5.79 -3.69
C PRO A 316 0.76 5.99 -2.19
N PHE A 317 -0.30 6.25 -1.40
CA PHE A 317 -0.19 6.50 0.04
C PHE A 317 -0.70 5.32 0.87
N ASP A 318 -0.05 5.06 2.01
CA ASP A 318 -0.52 4.13 3.03
C ASP A 318 -1.73 4.72 3.80
N LYS A 319 -2.50 3.87 4.48
CA LYS A 319 -3.70 4.23 5.26
C LYS A 319 -3.42 5.26 6.35
N ASP A 320 -2.24 5.22 6.94
CA ASP A 320 -1.85 6.12 8.03
C ASP A 320 -1.54 7.55 7.54
N ASP A 321 -1.31 7.74 6.23
CA ASP A 321 -1.03 9.04 5.63
C ASP A 321 -2.29 9.75 5.11
N GLN A 322 -3.48 9.14 5.18
CA GLN A 322 -4.73 9.78 4.74
C GLN A 322 -5.31 10.72 5.81
N PRO A 323 -5.40 12.05 5.57
CA PRO A 323 -6.30 12.88 6.35
C PRO A 323 -7.75 12.45 6.07
N SER A 324 -8.56 12.31 7.12
CA SER A 324 -9.92 11.74 7.12
C SER A 324 -10.99 12.46 6.28
N ALA A 325 -10.63 13.15 5.20
CA ALA A 325 -11.55 13.96 4.40
C ALA A 325 -11.17 14.11 2.91
N ALA A 326 -10.43 13.16 2.31
CA ALA A 326 -10.21 13.16 0.86
C ALA A 326 -10.70 11.84 0.25
N SER A 327 -12.00 11.74 -0.01
CA SER A 327 -12.51 10.76 -0.96
C SER A 327 -11.73 10.91 -2.27
N THR A 328 -11.11 9.85 -2.75
CA THR A 328 -10.60 9.72 -4.12
C THR A 328 -11.71 10.13 -5.08
N VAL A 329 -11.63 11.35 -5.64
CA VAL A 329 -12.57 11.82 -6.66
C VAL A 329 -12.11 11.22 -7.99
N ASN A 330 -12.28 9.91 -8.16
CA ASN A 330 -12.17 9.25 -9.46
C ASN A 330 -13.50 9.29 -10.25
N LYS A 331 -14.46 10.13 -9.83
CA LYS A 331 -15.61 10.45 -10.68
C LYS A 331 -15.24 11.66 -11.53
N ALA A 332 -14.84 11.39 -12.78
CA ALA A 332 -14.92 12.38 -13.84
C ALA A 332 -16.32 13.02 -13.80
N SER A 333 -16.40 14.28 -13.38
CA SER A 333 -17.62 15.05 -13.38
C SER A 333 -17.91 15.46 -14.83
N THR A 334 -18.52 14.56 -15.59
CA THR A 334 -19.12 14.91 -16.90
C THR A 334 -20.36 15.76 -16.63
N VAL A 335 -20.16 17.04 -16.32
CA VAL A 335 -21.24 18.01 -16.33
C VAL A 335 -21.60 18.24 -17.80
N ASN A 336 -22.55 17.45 -18.29
CA ASN A 336 -23.21 17.71 -19.57
C ASN A 336 -23.76 19.14 -19.54
N LYS A 337 -23.22 20.02 -20.39
CA LYS A 337 -23.80 21.33 -20.69
C LYS A 337 -25.18 21.10 -21.33
N ARG A 338 -26.23 21.00 -20.53
CA ARG A 338 -27.60 21.22 -21.00
C ARG A 338 -27.78 22.74 -21.12
N PHE A 339 -27.70 23.26 -22.34
CA PHE A 339 -28.24 24.58 -22.67
C PHE A 339 -29.75 24.52 -22.47
N SER A 340 -30.24 25.06 -21.36
CA SER A 340 -31.66 25.30 -21.14
C SER A 340 -31.98 26.70 -21.64
N THR A 341 -32.57 26.80 -22.82
CA THR A 341 -33.28 27.99 -23.29
C THR A 341 -34.47 28.23 -22.36
N TYR A 342 -34.34 29.16 -21.42
CA TYR A 342 -35.46 29.67 -20.63
C TYR A 342 -36.08 30.88 -21.34
N ASN A 343 -37.24 30.67 -21.97
CA ASN A 343 -38.23 31.73 -22.15
C ASN A 343 -38.89 31.96 -20.78
N GLN A 344 -38.73 33.14 -20.20
CA GLN A 344 -39.45 33.55 -19.00
C GLN A 344 -40.40 34.71 -19.36
N SER A 345 -41.70 34.42 -19.34
CA SER A 345 -42.75 35.42 -19.13
C SER A 345 -42.92 35.62 -17.61
N PRO A 346 -43.19 36.84 -17.11
CA PRO A 346 -43.34 37.08 -15.68
C PRO A 346 -44.68 36.53 -15.13
N PRO A 347 -44.78 36.19 -13.83
CA PRO A 347 -46.02 35.73 -13.22
C PRO A 347 -46.92 36.91 -12.81
N ASP A 348 -48.18 36.88 -13.24
CA ASP A 348 -49.21 37.85 -12.88
C ASP A 348 -49.74 37.62 -11.45
N THR A 349 -49.84 38.72 -10.72
CA THR A 349 -50.50 38.91 -9.42
C THR A 349 -52.02 38.64 -9.46
N PRO A 350 -52.65 38.16 -8.36
CA PRO A 350 -54.07 37.85 -8.33
C PRO A 350 -54.94 39.11 -8.17
N SER A 351 -55.96 39.28 -9.01
CA SER A 351 -56.94 40.36 -8.91
C SER A 351 -58.13 39.98 -8.03
N LEU A 352 -58.42 40.82 -7.03
CA LEU A 352 -59.47 40.67 -6.05
C LEU A 352 -60.64 41.60 -6.41
N ARG A 353 -61.70 41.07 -7.04
CA ARG A 353 -63.10 41.54 -6.94
C ARG A 353 -64.01 40.73 -7.86
N GLU A 354 -64.82 39.86 -7.28
CA GLU A 354 -66.14 39.56 -7.81
C GLU A 354 -67.18 40.45 -7.11
N GLN A 355 -68.15 40.86 -7.89
CA GLN A 355 -69.17 41.85 -7.60
C GLN A 355 -70.15 41.36 -6.52
N ALA A 356 -70.51 42.24 -5.60
CA ALA A 356 -71.80 42.15 -4.92
C ALA A 356 -72.90 42.51 -5.92
N PHE A 357 -73.92 41.65 -6.09
CA PHE A 357 -75.33 41.91 -5.75
C PHE A 357 -76.26 40.83 -6.31
N TYR A 358 -76.98 40.20 -5.39
CA TYR A 358 -78.43 39.92 -5.29
C TYR A 358 -78.60 39.45 -3.83
N VAL A 359 -79.39 39.99 -2.90
CA VAL A 359 -80.42 41.03 -2.78
C VAL A 359 -80.24 41.67 -1.40
#